data_AF-V6LIX3-F1
#
_entry.id   AF-V6LIX3-F1
#
_cell.length_a   1.000
_cell.length_b   1.000
_cell.length_c   1.000
_cell.angle_alpha   90.00
_cell.angle_beta   90.00
_cell.angle_gamma   90.00
#
_symmetry.space_group_name_H-M   'P 1'
#
loop_
_entity.id
_entity.type
_entity.pdbx_description
1 polymer ?
#
loop_
_entity_poly.entity_id
_entity_poly.type
_entity_poly.pdbx_seq_one_letter_code
_entity_poly.pdbx_strand_id
1 'polypeptide(L)'
;MSNPEIILKQHRQSITSLKPRILNPSKNARKQKALDTVRIIRPHSVTAHYLCGKQHERLARERLANIDTTQISSKCILAARVGAVTGMPPKIAQLLTLLGLKDNNCIFLKNTEIIHKMLVSCEGFICYGEPTYEIVEKIIFQRGKVTIEGEQKVNVDNMLIEELLGQEGFYCVQDCASELFNGGSKFDIVNTLFRKFELNEQKYDEGGAIKAGHVGAKINKFVSGLI
;
A
#
# COMPACT_ATOMS: atom_id res chain seq x y z
N MET A 1 6.08 -34.21 -63.64
CA MET A 1 4.81 -33.48 -63.89
C MET A 1 4.00 -33.56 -62.59
N SER A 2 3.97 -32.48 -61.81
CA SER A 2 3.36 -32.44 -60.48
C SER A 2 1.85 -32.73 -60.57
N ASN A 3 1.35 -33.65 -59.73
CA ASN A 3 -0.05 -34.11 -59.77
C ASN A 3 -1.03 -32.92 -59.63
N PRO A 4 -1.92 -32.67 -60.61
CA PRO A 4 -2.81 -31.51 -60.63
C PRO A 4 -3.73 -31.42 -59.40
N GLU A 5 -4.10 -32.56 -58.80
CA GLU A 5 -4.93 -32.58 -57.58
C GLU A 5 -4.20 -31.99 -56.36
N ILE A 6 -2.90 -32.21 -56.26
CA ILE A 6 -2.09 -31.72 -55.14
C ILE A 6 -1.96 -30.20 -55.21
N ILE A 7 -1.74 -29.66 -56.42
CA ILE A 7 -1.67 -28.22 -56.66
C ILE A 7 -3.02 -27.55 -56.33
N LEU A 8 -4.13 -28.15 -56.78
CA LEU A 8 -5.47 -27.65 -56.49
C LEU A 8 -5.79 -27.68 -54.99
N LYS A 9 -5.33 -28.71 -54.27
CA LYS A 9 -5.49 -28.83 -52.81
C LYS A 9 -4.68 -27.77 -52.06
N GLN A 10 -3.43 -27.55 -52.45
CA GLN A 10 -2.56 -26.51 -51.87
C GLN A 10 -3.12 -25.10 -52.14
N HIS A 11 -3.65 -24.86 -53.35
CA HIS A 11 -4.27 -23.59 -53.71
C HIS A 11 -5.58 -23.36 -52.93
N ARG A 12 -6.41 -24.40 -52.71
CA ARG A 12 -7.61 -24.29 -51.88
C ARG A 12 -7.25 -24.03 -50.40
N GLN A 13 -6.19 -24.65 -49.90
CA GLN A 13 -5.69 -24.44 -48.53
C GLN A 13 -5.11 -23.03 -48.34
N SER A 14 -4.39 -22.49 -49.34
CA SER A 14 -3.91 -21.11 -49.30
C SER A 14 -5.08 -20.11 -49.33
N ILE A 15 -6.09 -20.31 -50.18
CA ILE A 15 -7.29 -19.45 -50.19
C ILE A 15 -8.05 -19.53 -48.85
N THR A 16 -8.20 -20.73 -48.28
CA THR A 16 -8.94 -20.95 -47.02
C THR A 16 -8.22 -20.33 -45.82
N SER A 17 -6.88 -20.39 -45.78
CA SER A 17 -6.07 -19.77 -44.73
C SER A 17 -5.99 -18.24 -44.84
N LEU A 18 -6.14 -17.68 -46.05
CA LEU A 18 -6.19 -16.24 -46.29
C LEU A 18 -7.56 -15.61 -45.93
N LYS A 19 -8.67 -16.34 -46.13
CA LYS A 19 -10.04 -15.88 -45.80
C LYS A 19 -10.21 -15.33 -44.36
N PRO A 20 -9.75 -15.97 -43.28
CA PRO A 20 -9.90 -15.44 -41.93
C PRO A 20 -9.03 -14.20 -41.65
N ARG A 21 -7.93 -13.97 -42.38
CA ARG A 21 -7.12 -12.75 -42.25
C ARG A 21 -7.81 -11.54 -42.87
N ILE A 22 -8.50 -11.74 -43.99
CA ILE A 22 -9.27 -10.70 -44.69
C ILE A 22 -10.62 -10.41 -44.00
N LEU A 23 -11.20 -11.38 -43.28
CA LEU A 23 -12.46 -11.21 -42.54
C LEU A 23 -12.29 -10.64 -41.11
N ASN A 24 -11.07 -10.65 -40.54
CA ASN A 24 -10.77 -10.09 -39.22
C ASN A 24 -10.11 -8.68 -39.17
N PRO A 25 -10.19 -7.77 -40.16
CA PRO A 25 -9.65 -6.42 -40.03
C PRO A 25 -10.42 -5.63 -38.97
N SER A 26 -11.69 -5.96 -38.72
CA SER A 26 -12.51 -5.37 -37.66
C SER A 26 -11.96 -5.61 -36.25
N LYS A 27 -11.33 -6.77 -35.97
CA LYS A 27 -10.74 -7.04 -34.64
C LYS A 27 -9.46 -6.25 -34.43
N ASN A 28 -8.62 -6.10 -35.45
CA ASN A 28 -7.41 -5.29 -35.38
C ASN A 28 -7.73 -3.79 -35.36
N ALA A 29 -8.72 -3.35 -36.14
CA ALA A 29 -9.23 -1.97 -36.12
C ALA A 29 -9.94 -1.63 -34.80
N ARG A 30 -10.67 -2.57 -34.18
CA ARG A 30 -11.23 -2.40 -32.81
C ARG A 30 -10.12 -2.34 -31.77
N LYS A 31 -9.07 -3.18 -31.88
CA LYS A 31 -7.89 -3.10 -31.02
C LYS A 31 -7.13 -1.79 -31.20
N GLN A 32 -6.96 -1.31 -32.43
CA GLN A 32 -6.32 -0.02 -32.73
C GLN A 32 -7.16 1.15 -32.23
N LYS A 33 -8.48 1.16 -32.48
CA LYS A 33 -9.39 2.14 -31.88
C LYS A 33 -9.36 2.12 -30.36
N ALA A 34 -9.30 0.93 -29.74
CA ALA A 34 -9.15 0.80 -28.29
C ALA A 34 -7.80 1.36 -27.80
N LEU A 35 -6.70 1.03 -28.47
CA LEU A 35 -5.35 1.57 -28.19
C LEU A 35 -5.28 3.09 -28.38
N ASP A 36 -5.97 3.64 -29.38
CA ASP A 36 -6.06 5.06 -29.69
C ASP A 36 -6.95 5.80 -28.69
N THR A 37 -8.08 5.21 -28.25
CA THR A 37 -8.86 5.76 -27.11
C THR A 37 -8.04 5.74 -25.83
N VAL A 38 -7.31 4.65 -25.54
CA VAL A 38 -6.36 4.59 -24.42
C VAL A 38 -5.22 5.59 -24.60
N ARG A 39 -4.90 6.03 -25.83
CA ARG A 39 -3.89 7.06 -26.17
C ARG A 39 -4.39 8.48 -25.98
N ILE A 40 -5.67 8.73 -26.23
CA ILE A 40 -6.32 10.03 -26.05
C ILE A 40 -6.68 10.27 -24.57
N ILE A 41 -6.90 9.22 -23.78
CA ILE A 41 -7.12 9.31 -22.31
C ILE A 41 -5.85 9.80 -21.54
N ARG A 42 -4.70 9.96 -22.21
CA ARG A 42 -3.36 10.14 -21.58
C ARG A 42 -2.91 11.55 -21.13
N PRO A 43 -3.50 12.70 -21.51
CA PRO A 43 -3.09 13.99 -20.93
C PRO A 43 -3.91 14.36 -19.69
N HIS A 44 -5.23 14.26 -19.77
CA HIS A 44 -6.14 14.81 -18.75
C HIS A 44 -6.07 14.04 -17.43
N SER A 45 -5.91 12.71 -17.49
CA SER A 45 -5.73 11.88 -16.29
C SER A 45 -4.43 12.23 -15.57
N VAL A 46 -3.30 12.29 -16.30
CA VAL A 46 -1.99 12.65 -15.74
C VAL A 46 -1.99 14.07 -15.19
N THR A 47 -2.59 15.04 -15.90
CA THR A 47 -2.73 16.42 -15.43
C THR A 47 -3.64 16.50 -14.20
N ALA A 48 -4.76 15.78 -14.17
CA ALA A 48 -5.66 15.74 -13.01
C ALA A 48 -4.95 15.15 -11.78
N HIS A 49 -4.17 14.08 -11.94
CA HIS A 49 -3.36 13.51 -10.87
C HIS A 49 -2.33 14.50 -10.33
N TYR A 50 -1.65 15.25 -11.21
CA TYR A 50 -0.71 16.29 -10.81
C TYR A 50 -1.38 17.45 -10.06
N LEU A 51 -2.53 17.91 -10.54
CA LEU A 51 -3.31 18.97 -9.91
C LEU A 51 -3.83 18.53 -8.53
N CYS A 52 -4.33 17.29 -8.42
CA CYS A 52 -4.74 16.68 -7.16
C CYS A 52 -3.58 16.63 -6.16
N GLY A 53 -2.39 16.18 -6.60
CA GLY A 53 -1.18 16.17 -5.77
C GLY A 53 -0.80 17.57 -5.25
N LYS A 54 -0.89 18.61 -6.10
CA LYS A 54 -0.66 20.01 -5.69
C LYS A 54 -1.67 20.51 -4.67
N GLN A 55 -2.94 20.13 -4.81
CA GLN A 55 -3.97 20.49 -3.84
C GLN A 55 -3.69 19.86 -2.47
N HIS A 56 -3.33 18.57 -2.44
CA HIS A 56 -2.93 17.90 -1.20
C HIS A 56 -1.71 18.56 -0.54
N GLU A 57 -0.69 18.94 -1.33
CA GLU A 57 0.48 19.64 -0.80
C GLU A 57 0.12 20.99 -0.20
N ARG A 58 -0.78 21.75 -0.83
CA ARG A 58 -1.27 23.03 -0.29
C ARG A 58 -2.01 22.83 1.03
N LEU A 59 -2.96 21.90 1.07
CA LEU A 59 -3.72 21.59 2.29
C LEU A 59 -2.81 21.11 3.42
N ALA A 60 -1.80 20.30 3.11
CA ALA A 60 -0.80 19.87 4.08
C ALA A 60 -0.03 21.05 4.67
N ARG A 61 0.38 22.05 3.86
CA ARG A 61 1.04 23.26 4.36
C ARG A 61 0.14 24.10 5.27
N GLU A 62 -1.11 24.27 4.89
CA GLU A 62 -2.11 25.00 5.70
C GLU A 62 -2.31 24.31 7.06
N ARG A 63 -2.37 22.96 7.08
CA ARG A 63 -2.46 22.18 8.32
C ARG A 63 -1.19 22.24 9.16
N LEU A 64 -0.01 22.13 8.53
CA LEU A 64 1.30 22.23 9.18
C LEU A 64 1.47 23.56 9.95
N ALA A 65 0.91 24.64 9.42
CA ALA A 65 0.95 25.95 10.07
C ALA A 65 0.07 26.03 11.33
N ASN A 66 -0.98 25.21 11.41
CA ASN A 66 -1.99 25.21 12.47
C ASN A 66 -1.89 23.98 13.39
N ILE A 67 -0.72 23.33 13.49
CA ILE A 67 -0.57 22.13 14.33
C ILE A 67 -0.43 22.55 15.80
N ASP A 68 -1.44 22.21 16.59
CA ASP A 68 -1.37 22.25 18.05
C ASP A 68 -0.75 20.95 18.57
N THR A 69 0.55 20.95 18.85
CA THR A 69 1.28 19.78 19.39
C THR A 69 1.01 19.51 20.88
N THR A 70 0.21 20.35 21.54
CA THR A 70 -0.05 20.27 22.98
C THR A 70 -1.04 19.16 23.38
N GLN A 71 -1.75 18.56 22.41
CA GLN A 71 -2.76 17.51 22.63
C GLN A 71 -2.30 16.11 22.16
N ILE A 72 -1.04 15.77 22.38
CA ILE A 72 -0.52 14.42 22.11
C ILE A 72 -0.99 13.48 23.23
N SER A 73 -2.21 12.95 23.12
CA SER A 73 -2.79 12.05 24.13
C SER A 73 -2.27 10.62 24.02
N SER A 74 -1.93 10.16 22.82
CA SER A 74 -1.56 8.77 22.55
C SER A 74 -0.06 8.58 22.37
N LYS A 75 0.51 7.51 22.95
CA LYS A 75 1.96 7.24 22.88
C LYS A 75 2.39 6.58 21.57
N CYS A 76 1.46 5.91 20.89
CA CYS A 76 1.67 5.19 19.63
C CYS A 76 0.64 5.63 18.58
N ILE A 77 1.08 5.69 17.32
CA ILE A 77 0.27 5.96 16.15
C ILE A 77 0.33 4.75 15.23
N LEU A 78 -0.82 4.31 14.75
CA LEU A 78 -0.93 3.38 13.65
C LEU A 78 -1.10 4.18 12.35
N ALA A 79 -0.24 3.94 11.37
CA ALA A 79 -0.35 4.55 10.05
C ALA A 79 -0.46 3.46 8.99
N ALA A 80 -1.42 3.60 8.07
CA ALA A 80 -1.66 2.67 6.98
C ALA A 80 -1.79 3.41 5.66
N ARG A 81 -1.29 2.80 4.59
CA ARG A 81 -1.37 3.34 3.24
C ARG A 81 -2.81 3.30 2.70
N VAL A 82 -3.31 4.41 2.16
CA VAL A 82 -4.64 4.50 1.52
C VAL A 82 -4.50 5.29 0.23
N GLY A 83 -4.48 4.59 -0.91
CA GLY A 83 -4.52 5.22 -2.22
C GLY A 83 -3.48 4.70 -3.21
N ALA A 84 -3.80 4.83 -4.49
CA ALA A 84 -2.96 4.41 -5.61
C ALA A 84 -1.62 5.19 -5.66
N VAL A 85 -0.63 4.59 -6.31
CA VAL A 85 0.73 5.16 -6.45
C VAL A 85 0.75 6.38 -7.40
N THR A 86 -0.25 6.51 -8.27
CA THR A 86 -0.29 7.49 -9.36
C THR A 86 -0.59 8.91 -8.90
N GLY A 87 0.30 9.87 -9.22
CA GLY A 87 0.11 11.30 -8.95
C GLY A 87 0.77 11.85 -7.68
N MET A 88 1.57 11.05 -6.97
CA MET A 88 2.29 11.52 -5.79
C MET A 88 3.40 12.52 -6.12
N PRO A 89 3.49 13.66 -5.41
CA PRO A 89 4.65 14.53 -5.46
C PRO A 89 5.93 13.78 -5.03
N PRO A 90 7.09 14.05 -5.65
CA PRO A 90 8.33 13.32 -5.35
C PRO A 90 8.80 13.47 -3.90
N LYS A 91 8.57 14.64 -3.29
CA LYS A 91 8.86 14.90 -1.87
C LYS A 91 8.07 13.97 -0.94
N ILE A 92 6.80 13.75 -1.26
CA ILE A 92 5.90 12.89 -0.48
C ILE A 92 6.30 11.42 -0.69
N ALA A 93 6.66 11.02 -1.92
CA ALA A 93 7.14 9.67 -2.21
C ALA A 93 8.42 9.32 -1.43
N GLN A 94 9.36 10.27 -1.30
CA GLN A 94 10.56 10.10 -0.48
C GLN A 94 10.22 9.95 1.02
N LEU A 95 9.30 10.79 1.52
CA LEU A 95 8.87 10.73 2.92
C LEU A 95 8.17 9.41 3.26
N LEU A 96 7.29 8.91 2.38
CA LEU A 96 6.66 7.60 2.53
C LEU A 96 7.65 6.44 2.47
N THR A 97 8.68 6.57 1.63
CA THR A 97 9.79 5.61 1.58
C THR A 97 10.56 5.58 2.89
N LEU A 98 10.80 6.75 3.49
CA LEU A 98 11.45 6.87 4.80
C LEU A 98 10.61 6.24 5.92
N LEU A 99 9.28 6.44 5.89
CA LEU A 99 8.37 5.79 6.84
C LEU A 99 8.18 4.29 6.58
N GLY A 100 8.51 3.78 5.39
CA GLY A 100 8.31 2.37 5.00
C GLY A 100 6.93 2.06 4.39
N LEU A 101 6.12 3.09 4.08
CA LEU A 101 4.77 2.98 3.51
C LEU A 101 4.78 3.04 1.97
N LYS A 102 5.46 2.07 1.32
CA LYS A 102 5.52 1.98 -0.14
C LYS A 102 4.29 1.31 -0.77
N ASP A 103 3.89 0.17 -0.20
CA ASP A 103 2.77 -0.65 -0.67
C ASP A 103 1.56 -0.50 0.25
N ASN A 104 0.57 -1.40 0.14
CA ASN A 104 -0.57 -1.50 1.05
C ASN A 104 -0.15 -2.07 2.41
N ASN A 105 0.70 -1.33 3.12
CA ASN A 105 1.27 -1.72 4.39
C ASN A 105 0.77 -0.80 5.51
N CYS A 106 0.85 -1.29 6.74
CA CYS A 106 0.77 -0.47 7.93
C CYS A 106 2.03 -0.56 8.78
N ILE A 107 2.26 0.49 9.56
CA ILE A 107 3.41 0.63 10.46
C ILE A 107 2.94 1.21 11.79
N PHE A 108 3.64 0.85 12.86
CA PHE A 108 3.53 1.53 14.15
C PHE A 108 4.60 2.60 14.25
N LEU A 109 4.22 3.75 14.77
CA LEU A 109 5.11 4.89 14.95
C LEU A 109 4.98 5.42 16.38
N LYS A 110 6.13 5.75 16.98
CA LYS A 110 6.16 6.46 18.24
C LYS A 110 5.63 7.87 18.06
N ASN A 111 4.72 8.30 18.92
CA ASN A 111 4.13 9.62 18.80
C ASN A 111 5.14 10.69 19.24
N THR A 112 5.77 11.33 18.26
CA THR A 112 6.71 12.43 18.44
C THR A 112 6.28 13.59 17.55
N GLU A 113 6.63 14.82 17.93
CA GLU A 113 6.26 16.01 17.15
C GLU A 113 6.77 15.95 15.70
N ILE A 114 7.96 15.36 15.49
CA ILE A 114 8.57 15.21 14.18
C ILE A 114 7.75 14.25 13.34
N ILE A 115 7.42 13.08 13.89
CA ILE A 115 6.58 12.09 13.20
C ILE A 115 5.20 12.67 12.90
N HIS A 116 4.59 13.41 13.84
CA HIS A 116 3.32 14.06 13.61
C HIS A 116 3.37 15.04 12.43
N LYS A 117 4.40 15.89 12.34
CA LYS A 117 4.64 16.78 11.19
C LYS A 117 4.85 16.00 9.89
N MET A 118 5.55 14.87 9.93
CA MET A 118 5.73 13.99 8.77
C MET A 118 4.39 13.39 8.29
N LEU A 119 3.54 12.96 9.22
CA LEU A 119 2.22 12.39 8.92
C LEU A 119 1.28 13.44 8.33
N VAL A 120 1.23 14.66 8.88
CA VAL A 120 0.44 15.77 8.32
C VAL A 120 0.91 16.13 6.89
N SER A 121 2.22 16.06 6.62
CA SER A 121 2.76 16.29 5.28
C SER A 121 2.26 15.26 4.24
N CYS A 122 1.94 14.04 4.70
CA CYS A 122 1.55 12.91 3.85
C CYS A 122 0.06 12.58 3.89
N GLU A 123 -0.73 13.36 4.61
CA GLU A 123 -2.11 13.08 4.98
C GLU A 123 -3.04 12.72 3.81
N GLY A 124 -2.76 13.21 2.60
CA GLY A 124 -3.51 12.88 1.39
C GLY A 124 -3.36 11.43 0.88
N PHE A 125 -2.39 10.67 1.39
CA PHE A 125 -2.06 9.33 0.88
C PHE A 125 -1.99 8.24 1.96
N ILE A 126 -2.16 8.62 3.21
CA ILE A 126 -2.12 7.73 4.35
C ILE A 126 -3.36 7.96 5.19
N CYS A 127 -3.78 6.96 5.93
CA CYS A 127 -4.64 7.14 7.08
C CYS A 127 -3.84 6.84 8.34
N TYR A 128 -4.04 7.62 9.39
CA TYR A 128 -3.40 7.38 10.67
C TYR A 128 -4.33 7.73 11.82
N GLY A 129 -4.05 7.13 12.98
CA GLY A 129 -4.86 7.31 14.17
C GLY A 129 -4.34 6.51 15.34
N GLU A 130 -5.15 6.46 16.38
CA GLU A 130 -4.82 5.87 17.66
C GLU A 130 -5.23 4.39 17.68
N PRO A 131 -4.26 3.46 17.78
CA PRO A 131 -4.58 2.04 17.84
C PRO A 131 -5.17 1.66 19.19
N THR A 132 -6.05 0.65 19.21
CA THR A 132 -6.42 -0.07 20.44
C THR A 132 -5.46 -1.23 20.69
N TYR A 133 -5.25 -1.62 21.95
CA TYR A 133 -4.38 -2.77 22.27
C TYR A 133 -4.78 -4.03 21.47
N GLU A 134 -6.09 -4.30 21.37
CA GLU A 134 -6.61 -5.44 20.60
C GLU A 134 -6.20 -5.42 19.12
N ILE A 135 -6.10 -4.25 18.48
CA ILE A 135 -5.70 -4.21 17.06
C ILE A 135 -4.20 -4.43 16.92
N VAL A 136 -3.41 -3.89 17.85
CA VAL A 136 -1.95 -4.07 17.86
C VAL A 136 -1.64 -5.56 17.99
N GLU A 137 -2.27 -6.21 18.96
CA GLU A 137 -2.15 -7.64 19.19
C GLU A 137 -2.56 -8.45 17.93
N LYS A 138 -3.74 -8.18 17.37
CA LYS A 138 -4.23 -8.85 16.16
C LYS A 138 -3.29 -8.69 14.96
N ILE A 139 -2.77 -7.49 14.72
CA ILE A 139 -1.84 -7.21 13.61
C ILE A 139 -0.57 -8.04 13.77
N ILE A 140 0.01 -8.08 14.96
CA ILE A 140 1.27 -8.80 15.20
C ILE A 140 1.03 -10.30 15.06
N PHE A 141 -0.07 -10.83 15.60
CA PHE A 141 -0.37 -12.27 15.48
C PHE A 141 -0.66 -12.72 14.05
N GLN A 142 -1.42 -11.94 13.27
CA GLN A 142 -1.89 -12.38 11.96
C GLN A 142 -0.94 -11.96 10.82
N ARG A 143 -0.20 -10.86 11.00
CA ARG A 143 0.62 -10.24 9.95
C ARG A 143 2.06 -10.01 10.38
N GLY A 144 2.44 -10.36 11.60
CA GLY A 144 3.81 -10.26 12.07
C GLY A 144 4.72 -11.14 11.22
N LYS A 145 5.68 -10.52 10.56
CA LYS A 145 6.74 -11.21 9.84
C LYS A 145 8.07 -10.76 10.40
N VAL A 146 9.00 -11.68 10.53
CA VAL A 146 10.33 -11.40 11.06
C VAL A 146 11.35 -11.81 10.01
N THR A 147 12.32 -10.94 9.76
CA THR A 147 13.44 -11.23 8.86
C THR A 147 14.65 -11.67 9.67
N ILE A 148 15.13 -12.88 9.42
CA ILE A 148 16.33 -13.46 10.06
C ILE A 148 17.29 -13.83 8.93
N GLU A 149 18.50 -13.28 8.95
CA GLU A 149 19.55 -13.57 7.95
C GLU A 149 19.11 -13.38 6.47
N GLY A 150 18.13 -12.52 6.23
CA GLY A 150 17.58 -12.25 4.90
C GLY A 150 16.40 -13.14 4.49
N GLU A 151 16.05 -14.15 5.28
CA GLU A 151 14.85 -14.96 5.10
C GLU A 151 13.69 -14.42 5.96
N GLN A 152 12.50 -14.33 5.36
CA GLN A 152 11.31 -13.82 6.03
C GLN A 152 10.46 -14.99 6.57
N LYS A 153 10.38 -15.12 7.89
CA LYS A 153 9.48 -16.06 8.57
C LYS A 153 8.13 -15.38 8.85
N VAL A 154 7.04 -16.07 8.52
CA VAL A 154 5.66 -15.54 8.58
C VAL A 154 4.95 -15.89 9.89
N ASN A 155 5.37 -16.95 10.58
CA ASN A 155 4.78 -17.36 11.84
C ASN A 155 5.74 -17.00 12.98
N VAL A 156 5.29 -16.10 13.84
CA VAL A 156 6.08 -15.59 14.97
C VAL A 156 5.67 -16.39 16.20
N ASP A 157 6.52 -17.34 16.56
CA ASP A 157 6.35 -18.14 17.77
C ASP A 157 7.07 -17.47 18.95
N ASN A 158 6.60 -17.73 20.18
CA ASN A 158 7.25 -17.20 21.39
C ASN A 158 8.73 -17.60 21.48
N MET A 159 9.07 -18.84 21.07
CA MET A 159 10.46 -19.30 21.01
C MET A 159 11.34 -18.42 20.09
N LEU A 160 10.78 -17.98 18.96
CA LEU A 160 11.49 -17.13 18.01
C LEU A 160 11.72 -15.73 18.60
N ILE A 161 10.73 -15.19 19.31
CA ILE A 161 10.85 -13.90 19.99
C ILE A 161 11.90 -13.97 21.10
N GLU A 162 11.90 -15.03 21.90
CA GLU A 162 12.89 -15.22 22.96
C GLU A 162 14.31 -15.36 22.39
N GLU A 163 14.48 -16.07 21.27
CA GLU A 163 15.78 -16.19 20.59
C GLU A 163 16.32 -14.83 20.11
N LEU A 164 15.44 -13.97 19.57
CA LEU A 164 15.85 -12.70 18.95
C LEU A 164 15.92 -11.54 19.95
N LEU A 165 15.03 -11.50 20.94
CA LEU A 165 14.82 -10.39 21.86
C LEU A 165 14.88 -10.80 23.35
N GLY A 166 15.24 -12.03 23.67
CA GLY A 166 15.32 -12.49 25.07
C GLY A 166 16.31 -11.70 25.92
N GLN A 167 17.41 -11.21 25.33
CA GLN A 167 18.37 -10.32 26.01
C GLN A 167 17.75 -8.96 26.35
N GLU A 168 16.78 -8.53 25.55
CA GLU A 168 16.03 -7.29 25.75
C GLU A 168 14.83 -7.49 26.69
N GLY A 169 14.60 -8.69 27.20
CA GLY A 169 13.53 -9.00 28.15
C GLY A 169 12.16 -9.26 27.52
N PHE A 170 12.11 -9.61 26.23
CA PHE A 170 10.89 -10.05 25.57
C PHE A 170 10.87 -11.57 25.48
N TYR A 171 9.82 -12.20 26.01
CA TYR A 171 9.67 -13.65 26.02
C TYR A 171 8.45 -14.11 25.21
N CYS A 172 7.44 -13.25 25.08
CA CYS A 172 6.20 -13.54 24.37
C CYS A 172 5.89 -12.47 23.31
N VAL A 173 5.07 -12.85 22.32
CA VAL A 173 4.56 -11.90 21.31
C VAL A 173 3.73 -10.76 21.97
N GLN A 174 3.03 -11.06 23.06
CA GLN A 174 2.26 -10.07 23.83
C GLN A 174 3.15 -9.00 24.48
N ASP A 175 4.38 -9.33 24.87
CA ASP A 175 5.32 -8.36 25.43
C ASP A 175 5.68 -7.32 24.35
N CYS A 176 5.90 -7.78 23.11
CA CYS A 176 6.12 -6.91 21.96
C CYS A 176 4.90 -6.02 21.67
N ALA A 177 3.68 -6.59 21.70
CA ALA A 177 2.45 -5.84 21.47
C ALA A 177 2.25 -4.75 22.54
N SER A 178 2.51 -5.08 23.81
CA SER A 178 2.41 -4.16 24.93
C SER A 178 3.42 -3.02 24.83
N GLU A 179 4.66 -3.33 24.45
CA GLU A 179 5.71 -2.31 24.25
C GLU A 179 5.36 -1.35 23.11
N LEU A 180 4.86 -1.89 21.98
CA LEU A 180 4.42 -1.08 20.85
C LEU A 180 3.23 -0.19 21.21
N PHE A 181 2.24 -0.71 21.93
CA PHE A 181 1.07 0.05 22.36
C PHE A 181 1.45 1.17 23.35
N ASN A 182 2.32 0.86 24.32
CA ASN A 182 2.75 1.82 25.34
C ASN A 182 3.80 2.81 24.84
N GLY A 183 4.42 2.59 23.68
CA GLY A 183 5.47 3.46 23.17
C GLY A 183 6.71 3.50 24.08
N GLY A 184 7.10 2.35 24.62
CA GLY A 184 8.14 2.23 25.63
C GLY A 184 9.55 2.60 25.16
N SER A 185 10.55 2.28 25.98
CA SER A 185 11.96 2.61 25.71
C SER A 185 12.56 1.75 24.60
N LYS A 186 12.07 0.51 24.44
CA LYS A 186 12.55 -0.47 23.45
C LYS A 186 11.64 -0.56 22.23
N PHE A 187 10.78 0.43 22.04
CA PHE A 187 9.86 0.53 20.90
C PHE A 187 10.58 0.35 19.56
N ASP A 188 11.72 1.01 19.36
CA ASP A 188 12.43 1.00 18.08
C ASP A 188 13.02 -0.37 17.75
N ILE A 189 13.41 -1.14 18.78
CA ILE A 189 13.93 -2.50 18.63
C ILE A 189 12.81 -3.42 18.11
N VAL A 190 11.65 -3.38 18.77
CA VAL A 190 10.48 -4.18 18.39
C VAL A 190 9.96 -3.75 17.01
N ASN A 191 9.92 -2.45 16.73
CA ASN A 191 9.47 -1.93 15.45
C ASN A 191 10.43 -2.31 14.30
N THR A 192 11.73 -2.39 14.55
CA THR A 192 12.72 -2.84 13.56
C THR A 192 12.57 -4.33 13.24
N LEU A 193 12.24 -5.14 14.25
CA LEU A 193 12.02 -6.59 14.09
C LEU A 193 10.87 -6.89 13.13
N PHE A 194 9.71 -6.26 13.34
CA PHE A 194 8.52 -6.47 12.50
C PHE A 194 8.50 -5.61 11.24
N ARG A 195 9.16 -4.45 11.27
CA ARG A 195 9.37 -3.46 10.20
C ARG A 195 8.12 -2.86 9.57
N LYS A 196 7.27 -3.68 8.94
CA LYS A 196 6.03 -3.30 8.26
C LYS A 196 5.08 -4.49 8.19
N PHE A 197 3.78 -4.22 8.28
CA PHE A 197 2.75 -5.25 8.18
C PHE A 197 2.00 -5.10 6.85
N GLU A 198 1.98 -6.18 6.07
CA GLU A 198 1.32 -6.21 4.77
C GLU A 198 -0.19 -6.44 4.94
N LEU A 199 -0.99 -5.49 4.47
CA LEU A 199 -2.44 -5.56 4.50
C LEU A 199 -2.99 -6.12 3.18
N ASN A 200 -4.20 -6.69 3.23
CA ASN A 200 -4.91 -7.08 2.02
C ASN A 200 -5.31 -5.85 1.20
N GLU A 201 -5.58 -6.08 -0.08
CA GLU A 201 -6.11 -5.05 -0.96
C GLU A 201 -7.47 -4.53 -0.47
N GLN A 202 -7.62 -3.21 -0.50
CA GLN A 202 -8.88 -2.55 -0.22
C GLN A 202 -9.89 -2.90 -1.31
N LYS A 203 -10.98 -3.56 -0.93
CA LYS A 203 -12.16 -3.68 -1.81
C LYS A 203 -12.87 -2.33 -1.77
N TYR A 204 -12.78 -1.56 -2.86
CA TYR A 204 -13.53 -0.32 -3.02
C TYR A 204 -15.00 -0.66 -3.25
N ASP A 205 -15.77 -0.88 -2.18
CA ASP A 205 -17.22 -0.88 -2.29
C ASP A 205 -17.69 0.56 -2.56
N GLU A 206 -18.60 0.74 -3.50
CA GLU A 206 -19.02 2.01 -4.15
C GLU A 206 -19.61 3.09 -3.19
N GLY A 207 -19.47 2.94 -1.87
CA GLY A 207 -20.12 3.77 -0.84
C GLY A 207 -19.21 4.54 0.12
N GLY A 208 -17.89 4.55 -0.04
CA GLY A 208 -17.05 5.47 0.74
C GLY A 208 -15.59 5.09 0.81
N ALA A 209 -14.77 5.74 -0.03
CA ALA A 209 -13.33 5.79 0.19
C ALA A 209 -13.06 6.30 1.60
N ILE A 210 -12.30 5.55 2.40
CA ILE A 210 -11.86 6.05 3.69
C ILE A 210 -11.05 7.31 3.43
N LYS A 211 -11.50 8.38 4.08
CA LYS A 211 -10.91 9.70 3.94
C LYS A 211 -9.45 9.60 4.35
N ALA A 212 -8.53 9.87 3.43
CA ALA A 212 -7.12 9.96 3.74
C ALA A 212 -6.93 11.02 4.84
N GLY A 213 -6.12 10.67 5.83
CA GLY A 213 -5.65 11.56 6.87
C GLY A 213 -5.83 11.09 8.30
N HIS A 214 -6.01 12.04 9.22
CA HIS A 214 -6.24 11.70 10.63
C HIS A 214 -7.67 11.17 10.82
N VAL A 215 -7.76 9.89 11.18
CA VAL A 215 -9.03 9.15 11.30
C VAL A 215 -9.35 8.83 12.77
N GLY A 216 -8.40 9.05 13.70
CA GLY A 216 -8.54 8.74 15.12
C GLY A 216 -8.86 7.26 15.35
N ALA A 217 -9.76 6.97 16.31
CA ALA A 217 -10.13 5.60 16.68
C ALA A 217 -10.79 4.76 15.56
N LYS A 218 -11.30 5.40 14.49
CA LYS A 218 -11.91 4.68 13.35
C LYS A 218 -10.89 3.86 12.56
N ILE A 219 -9.58 4.11 12.76
CA ILE A 219 -8.52 3.33 12.13
C ILE A 219 -8.57 1.85 12.52
N ASN A 220 -9.02 1.55 13.73
CA ASN A 220 -9.09 0.18 14.25
C ASN A 220 -10.06 -0.68 13.43
N LYS A 221 -11.24 -0.11 13.13
CA LYS A 221 -12.25 -0.78 12.28
C LYS A 221 -11.74 -0.94 10.85
N PHE A 222 -11.02 0.07 10.34
CA PHE A 222 -10.47 0.03 9.00
C PHE A 222 -9.43 -1.08 8.85
N VAL A 223 -8.42 -1.10 9.72
CA VAL A 223 -7.34 -2.08 9.63
C VAL A 223 -7.87 -3.48 9.92
N SER A 224 -8.81 -3.64 10.86
CA SER A 224 -9.47 -4.93 11.11
C SER A 224 -10.20 -5.51 9.89
N GLY A 225 -10.59 -4.70 8.90
CA GLY A 225 -11.20 -5.18 7.66
C GLY A 225 -10.19 -5.57 6.58
N LEU A 226 -8.90 -5.26 6.76
CA LEU A 226 -7.82 -5.50 5.80
C LEU A 226 -6.81 -6.55 6.26
N ILE A 227 -6.84 -6.92 7.54
CA ILE A 227 -6.13 -8.09 8.04
C ILE A 227 -6.93 -9.34 7.66
#